data_AF-A0A8D8FHB4-F1
#
_entry.id   AF-A0A8D8FHB4-F1
#
_cell.length_a   1.000
_cell.length_b   1.000
_cell.length_c   1.000
_cell.angle_alpha   90.00
_cell.angle_beta   90.00
_cell.angle_gamma   90.00
#
_symmetry.space_group_name_H-M   'P 1'
#
loop_
_entity.id
_entity.type
_entity.pdbx_description
1 polymer ?
#
loop_
_entity_poly.entity_id
_entity_poly.type
_entity_poly.pdbx_seq_one_letter_code
_entity_poly.pdbx_strand_id
1 'polypeptide(L)'
;MESGSTSVVPNKTAAALLMDAAIVAINGTATSATPMTPGDDDDQPSISMDNLYPALIQCFAIIICGYLAGRLNIITNTEAKGLNTFVGTFALPSVIFLSLAELNWSTVNWNFLLSILISKTIVFLAVAIISLLVARPVNYGRAGLLAIFCTQSNDFAIGFPIVTALYSKIHPEYASYIYLLAPISLAILNPIGYVLCEISKIKAKAAAENEPVESANGRRPSVPPCSQMSDSANSNRKLLKGKVLVVVKIIESVFFNPVLLMTVLGVIGGRIFQNGLPVFLSSILQVLGNSFSGTALFLLGLRMVGKAATLQGPGFILPGILIIVKLLVLPLVTRQTVNIMNAGANFSETTDLSTFGFLYGTFPAAPGVFVIASQYNMDVDLIASSMVASTFISAPLMFISAKMITITNLNPSDYLNELDKFAFDISIVAICCSVWMLLLFTLTRRVKKMPHRITACLIISQLLCNIGVIMWSTLEQTSGWRMYVQFYFFTIGCYSSRLWTAFLAITILFLQCRSLCFVLKLWPLFIAAAWGLPTLIVSLLFMLD
;
A
#
# COMPACT_ATOMS: atom_id res chain seq x y z
N MET A 1 69.58 -4.72 4.91
CA MET A 1 68.96 -5.32 3.72
C MET A 1 67.58 -5.78 4.12
N GLU A 2 66.60 -5.28 3.38
CA GLU A 2 65.20 -5.10 3.77
C GLU A 2 64.42 -6.42 3.99
N SER A 3 63.60 -6.42 5.04
CA SER A 3 62.48 -7.33 5.24
C SER A 3 61.19 -6.55 5.00
N GLY A 4 60.38 -6.99 4.03
CA GLY A 4 59.15 -6.33 3.61
C GLY A 4 58.02 -6.38 4.64
N SER A 5 57.32 -5.25 4.78
CA SER A 5 56.05 -5.12 5.50
C SER A 5 54.98 -4.62 4.54
N THR A 6 53.99 -5.47 4.25
CA THR A 6 52.77 -5.16 3.49
C THR A 6 51.78 -4.41 4.39
N SER A 7 51.43 -3.17 4.03
CA SER A 7 50.36 -2.39 4.67
C SER A 7 49.00 -2.76 4.07
N VAL A 8 48.09 -3.25 4.90
CA VAL A 8 46.68 -3.48 4.58
C VAL A 8 45.90 -2.17 4.66
N VAL A 9 45.35 -1.70 3.54
CA VAL A 9 44.41 -0.56 3.49
C VAL A 9 42.98 -1.10 3.65
N PRO A 10 42.13 -0.56 4.55
CA PRO A 10 40.76 -1.03 4.72
C PRO A 10 39.83 -0.47 3.63
N ASN A 11 39.04 -1.37 3.04
CA ASN A 11 38.11 -1.13 1.94
C ASN A 11 36.90 -0.29 2.41
N LYS A 12 36.92 1.03 2.19
CA LYS A 12 35.80 1.95 2.39
C LYS A 12 35.00 2.11 1.09
N THR A 13 34.07 1.20 0.83
CA THR A 13 33.24 1.28 -0.41
C THR A 13 31.74 1.22 -0.13
N ALA A 14 31.28 0.58 0.96
CA ALA A 14 29.85 0.52 1.25
C ALA A 14 29.29 1.76 1.98
N ALA A 15 30.07 2.40 2.86
CA ALA A 15 29.62 3.59 3.59
C ALA A 15 29.65 4.87 2.72
N ALA A 16 30.56 4.93 1.74
CA ALA A 16 30.66 6.06 0.82
C ALA A 16 29.47 6.10 -0.17
N LEU A 17 29.07 4.94 -0.71
CA LEU A 17 27.89 4.83 -1.58
C LEU A 17 26.58 5.20 -0.87
N LEU A 18 26.46 4.92 0.42
CA LEU A 18 25.30 5.34 1.22
C LEU A 18 25.32 6.83 1.57
N MET A 19 26.51 7.44 1.69
CA MET A 19 26.64 8.90 1.89
C MET A 19 26.36 9.68 0.61
N ASP A 20 26.82 9.20 -0.55
CA ASP A 20 26.54 9.86 -1.83
C ASP A 20 25.04 9.81 -2.19
N ALA A 21 24.36 8.70 -1.91
CA ALA A 21 22.91 8.62 -2.06
C ALA A 21 22.15 9.58 -1.11
N ALA A 22 22.69 9.82 0.10
CA ALA A 22 22.11 10.75 1.05
C ALA A 22 22.37 12.23 0.66
N ILE A 23 23.52 12.54 0.06
CA ILE A 23 23.87 13.89 -0.40
C ILE A 23 23.05 14.29 -1.64
N VAL A 24 22.78 13.36 -2.56
CA VAL A 24 21.89 13.58 -3.71
C VAL A 24 20.45 13.87 -3.25
N ALA A 25 19.99 13.23 -2.17
CA ALA A 25 18.65 13.47 -1.62
C ALA A 25 18.49 14.84 -0.94
N ILE A 26 19.58 15.50 -0.52
CA ILE A 26 19.54 16.80 0.17
C ILE A 26 19.60 17.98 -0.83
N ASN A 27 20.26 17.82 -1.97
CA ASN A 27 20.50 18.90 -2.93
C ASN A 27 19.42 19.06 -4.03
N GLY A 28 18.37 18.22 -4.04
CA GLY A 28 17.33 18.24 -5.08
C GLY A 28 16.32 19.40 -5.02
N THR A 29 16.54 20.44 -4.20
CA THR A 29 15.56 21.53 -3.97
C THR A 29 16.06 22.94 -4.30
N ALA A 30 17.14 23.11 -5.07
CA ALA A 30 17.53 24.42 -5.57
C ALA A 30 17.84 24.38 -7.09
N THR A 31 17.09 25.16 -7.85
CA THR A 31 17.29 25.43 -9.27
C THR A 31 18.59 26.20 -9.52
N SER A 32 19.40 25.72 -10.47
CA SER A 32 20.25 26.58 -11.30
C SER A 32 20.45 25.92 -12.66
N ALA A 33 19.91 26.56 -13.71
CA ALA A 33 20.09 26.15 -15.08
C ALA A 33 21.57 26.20 -15.49
N THR A 34 22.15 25.06 -15.86
CA THR A 34 23.44 24.98 -16.55
C THR A 34 23.25 24.95 -18.06
N PRO A 35 24.12 25.61 -18.85
CA PRO A 35 23.96 25.67 -20.31
C PRO A 35 24.20 24.30 -20.95
N MET A 36 23.34 23.93 -21.89
CA MET A 36 23.38 22.68 -22.65
C MET A 36 24.65 22.58 -23.51
N THR A 37 25.41 21.50 -23.36
CA THR A 37 26.30 20.97 -24.39
C THR A 37 25.49 20.16 -25.40
N PRO A 38 25.63 20.39 -26.72
CA PRO A 38 24.87 19.66 -27.72
C PRO A 38 25.58 18.33 -28.06
N GLY A 39 24.89 17.21 -27.86
CA GLY A 39 25.36 15.90 -28.32
C GLY A 39 24.94 14.76 -27.40
N ASP A 40 23.69 14.31 -27.54
CA ASP A 40 23.32 12.91 -27.81
C ASP A 40 21.79 12.82 -27.84
N ASP A 41 21.25 12.47 -29.01
CA ASP A 41 19.83 12.35 -29.31
C ASP A 41 19.23 11.10 -28.64
N ASP A 42 18.32 11.31 -27.66
CA ASP A 42 17.10 10.50 -27.49
C ASP A 42 16.04 11.29 -26.68
N ASP A 43 15.68 12.49 -27.17
CA ASP A 43 14.68 13.37 -26.57
C ASP A 43 13.24 12.94 -26.92
N GLN A 44 12.89 11.68 -26.65
CA GLN A 44 11.50 11.27 -26.46
C GLN A 44 11.19 11.31 -24.95
N PRO A 45 10.10 11.96 -24.51
CA PRO A 45 9.72 11.95 -23.10
C PRO A 45 9.40 10.52 -22.67
N SER A 46 10.38 9.84 -22.09
CA SER A 46 10.28 8.47 -21.60
C SER A 46 10.04 8.45 -20.09
N ILE A 47 9.35 7.41 -19.62
CA ILE A 47 8.99 7.26 -18.21
C ILE A 47 10.29 7.15 -17.41
N SER A 48 10.58 8.15 -16.58
CA SER A 48 11.87 8.28 -15.90
C SER A 48 11.98 7.38 -14.69
N MET A 49 12.37 6.14 -14.94
CA MET A 49 12.60 5.11 -13.93
C MET A 49 13.71 5.44 -12.94
N ASP A 50 14.69 6.23 -13.37
CA ASP A 50 15.83 6.64 -12.54
C ASP A 50 15.38 7.40 -11.28
N ASN A 51 14.22 8.06 -11.35
CA ASN A 51 13.66 8.82 -10.24
C ASN A 51 12.76 7.97 -9.33
N LEU A 52 12.23 6.86 -9.83
CA LEU A 52 11.30 6.01 -9.07
C LEU A 52 12.01 5.24 -7.95
N TYR A 53 13.19 4.67 -8.23
CA TYR A 53 13.94 3.90 -7.24
C TYR A 53 14.37 4.77 -6.04
N PRO A 54 14.97 5.96 -6.25
CA PRO A 54 15.20 6.93 -5.18
C PRO A 54 13.92 7.31 -4.43
N ALA A 55 12.81 7.58 -5.13
CA ALA A 55 11.56 7.99 -4.48
C ALA A 55 10.98 6.89 -3.58
N LEU A 56 10.98 5.63 -4.02
CA LEU A 56 10.54 4.50 -3.19
C LEU A 56 11.47 4.32 -1.99
N ILE A 57 12.79 4.31 -2.21
CA ILE A 57 13.75 4.17 -1.11
C ILE A 57 13.61 5.31 -0.11
N GLN A 58 13.49 6.54 -0.58
CA GLN A 58 13.26 7.70 0.27
C GLN A 58 12.00 7.54 1.11
N CYS A 59 10.87 7.15 0.49
CA CYS A 59 9.62 6.93 1.20
C CYS A 59 9.77 5.88 2.31
N PHE A 60 10.31 4.70 1.98
CA PHE A 60 10.42 3.59 2.92
C PHE A 60 11.53 3.80 3.95
N ALA A 61 12.63 4.45 3.60
CA ALA A 61 13.69 4.80 4.55
C ALA A 61 13.16 5.74 5.64
N ILE A 62 12.39 6.76 5.28
CA ILE A 62 11.77 7.68 6.25
C ILE A 62 10.78 6.94 7.15
N ILE A 63 9.96 6.03 6.59
CA ILE A 63 9.07 5.15 7.37
C ILE A 63 9.88 4.30 8.37
N ILE A 64 10.98 3.69 7.93
CA ILE A 64 11.86 2.88 8.79
C ILE A 64 12.47 3.74 9.90
N CYS A 65 12.94 4.95 9.59
CA CYS A 65 13.44 5.90 10.59
C CYS A 65 12.38 6.22 11.65
N GLY A 66 11.14 6.49 11.24
CA GLY A 66 10.02 6.72 12.15
C GLY A 66 9.70 5.51 13.03
N TYR A 67 9.72 4.30 12.44
CA TYR A 67 9.54 3.06 13.18
C TYR A 67 10.64 2.84 14.23
N LEU A 68 11.91 3.05 13.86
CA LEU A 68 13.04 2.90 14.77
C LEU A 68 13.00 3.94 15.89
N ALA A 69 12.67 5.20 15.58
CA ALA A 69 12.52 6.24 16.59
C ALA A 69 11.45 5.90 17.63
N GLY A 70 10.30 5.37 17.19
CA GLY A 70 9.27 4.88 18.11
C GLY A 70 9.68 3.62 18.86
N ARG A 71 10.36 2.68 18.20
CA ARG A 71 10.81 1.42 18.82
C ARG A 71 11.86 1.64 19.90
N LEU A 72 12.74 2.61 19.70
CA LEU A 72 13.76 3.04 20.65
C LEU A 72 13.21 4.04 21.69
N ASN A 73 11.92 4.39 21.63
CA ASN A 73 11.28 5.41 22.46
C ASN A 73 11.99 6.78 22.42
N ILE A 74 12.63 7.12 21.31
CA ILE A 74 13.18 8.47 21.07
C ILE A 74 12.03 9.48 20.98
N ILE A 75 10.91 9.06 20.38
CA ILE A 75 9.68 9.85 20.30
C ILE A 75 8.57 9.07 21.00
N THR A 76 8.01 9.69 22.01
CA THR A 76 6.89 9.20 22.81
C THR A 76 5.57 9.28 22.05
N ASN A 77 4.56 8.52 22.50
CA ASN A 77 3.22 8.60 21.94
C ASN A 77 2.59 10.01 22.05
N THR A 78 2.95 10.77 23.08
CA THR A 78 2.51 12.16 23.27
C THR A 78 3.09 13.09 22.21
N GLU A 79 4.38 12.98 21.93
CA GLU A 79 5.05 13.76 20.87
C GLU A 79 4.54 13.35 19.49
N ALA A 80 4.31 12.05 19.27
CA ALA A 80 3.68 11.53 18.05
C ALA A 80 2.30 12.16 17.79
N LYS A 81 1.53 12.42 18.86
CA LYS A 81 0.22 13.06 18.78
C LYS A 81 0.36 14.53 18.39
N GLY A 82 1.33 15.25 18.95
CA GLY A 82 1.66 16.62 18.55
C GLY A 82 2.09 16.70 17.09
N LEU A 83 2.96 15.79 16.65
CA LEU A 83 3.41 15.70 15.26
C LEU A 83 2.24 15.44 14.30
N ASN A 84 1.31 14.56 14.69
CA ASN A 84 0.09 14.32 13.92
C ASN A 84 -0.79 15.57 13.80
N THR A 85 -0.93 16.36 14.87
CA THR A 85 -1.68 17.62 14.82
C THR A 85 -1.02 18.60 13.86
N PHE A 86 0.31 18.75 13.92
CA PHE A 86 1.03 19.60 12.96
C PHE A 86 0.79 19.16 11.51
N VAL A 87 0.98 17.87 11.22
CA VAL A 87 0.80 17.31 9.87
C VAL A 87 -0.63 17.47 9.38
N GLY A 88 -1.62 17.13 10.22
CA GLY A 88 -3.03 17.11 9.83
C GLY A 88 -3.72 18.47 9.80
N THR A 89 -3.27 19.44 10.61
CA THR A 89 -3.92 20.75 10.75
C THR A 89 -3.20 21.86 9.98
N PHE A 90 -1.89 21.75 9.77
CA PHE A 90 -1.11 22.79 9.10
C PHE A 90 -0.54 22.29 7.79
N ALA A 91 0.38 21.31 7.82
CA ALA A 91 1.14 20.92 6.63
C ALA A 91 0.24 20.38 5.49
N LEU A 92 -0.61 19.39 5.77
CA LEU A 92 -1.48 18.78 4.76
C LEU A 92 -2.50 19.78 4.18
N PRO A 93 -3.27 20.51 5.00
CA PRO A 93 -4.07 21.66 4.58
C PRO A 93 -3.36 22.63 3.62
N SER A 94 -2.14 23.05 3.97
CA SER A 94 -1.36 23.98 3.15
C SER A 94 -0.99 23.41 1.79
N VAL A 95 -0.53 22.15 1.72
CA VAL A 95 -0.25 21.49 0.43
C VAL A 95 -1.51 21.41 -0.43
N ILE A 96 -2.62 20.90 0.13
CA ILE A 96 -3.86 20.71 -0.64
C ILE A 96 -4.34 22.03 -1.22
N PHE A 97 -4.40 23.08 -0.39
CA PHE A 97 -4.85 24.39 -0.85
C PHE A 97 -3.93 24.92 -1.95
N LEU A 98 -2.60 24.89 -1.74
CA LEU A 98 -1.61 25.37 -2.70
C LEU A 98 -1.73 24.64 -4.04
N SER A 99 -1.71 23.30 -4.01
CA SER A 99 -1.76 22.46 -5.22
C SER A 99 -3.05 22.64 -6.02
N LEU A 100 -4.17 22.95 -5.37
CA LEU A 100 -5.46 23.17 -6.04
C LEU A 100 -5.66 24.60 -6.50
N ALA A 101 -5.11 25.58 -5.77
CA ALA A 101 -5.16 26.98 -6.15
C ALA A 101 -4.26 27.27 -7.35
N GLU A 102 -3.14 26.56 -7.49
CA GLU A 102 -2.23 26.68 -8.64
C GLU A 102 -2.53 25.64 -9.73
N LEU A 103 -3.61 24.87 -9.59
CA LEU A 103 -3.99 23.85 -10.56
C LEU A 103 -4.44 24.48 -11.88
N ASN A 104 -3.89 23.99 -12.99
CA ASN A 104 -4.43 24.31 -14.29
C ASN A 104 -5.71 23.51 -14.56
N TRP A 105 -6.87 24.18 -14.52
CA TRP A 105 -8.17 23.54 -14.71
C TRP A 105 -8.42 23.03 -16.13
N SER A 106 -7.72 23.53 -17.14
CA SER A 106 -7.92 23.10 -18.53
C SER A 106 -7.37 21.71 -18.80
N THR A 107 -6.40 21.25 -17.99
CA THR A 107 -5.76 19.94 -18.16
C THR A 107 -6.48 18.84 -17.38
N VAL A 108 -7.53 19.16 -16.60
CA VAL A 108 -8.22 18.18 -15.75
C VAL A 108 -9.18 17.32 -16.56
N ASN A 109 -8.90 16.02 -16.62
CA ASN A 109 -9.77 15.03 -17.22
C ASN A 109 -10.85 14.55 -16.22
N TRP A 110 -12.03 15.17 -16.30
CA TRP A 110 -13.17 14.84 -15.43
C TRP A 110 -13.70 13.42 -15.62
N ASN A 111 -13.59 12.85 -16.83
CA ASN A 111 -14.00 11.48 -17.09
C ASN A 111 -13.13 10.50 -16.30
N PHE A 112 -11.82 10.75 -16.27
CA PHE A 112 -10.89 9.96 -15.46
C PHE A 112 -11.22 10.06 -13.96
N LEU A 113 -11.44 11.27 -13.43
CA LEU A 113 -11.85 11.46 -12.04
C LEU A 113 -13.13 10.69 -11.71
N LEU A 114 -14.12 10.72 -12.60
CA LEU A 114 -15.36 9.98 -12.47
C LEU A 114 -15.14 8.46 -12.52
N SER A 115 -14.24 7.98 -13.40
CA SER A 115 -13.86 6.56 -13.46
C SER A 115 -13.26 6.06 -12.14
N ILE A 116 -12.37 6.85 -11.52
CA ILE A 116 -11.80 6.49 -10.21
C ILE A 116 -12.88 6.50 -9.12
N LEU A 117 -13.80 7.47 -9.15
CA LEU A 117 -14.90 7.51 -8.18
C LEU A 117 -15.80 6.28 -8.32
N ILE A 118 -16.15 5.89 -9.54
CA ILE A 118 -16.97 4.70 -9.82
C ILE A 118 -16.23 3.44 -9.38
N SER A 119 -14.95 3.28 -9.70
CA SER A 119 -14.18 2.10 -9.32
C SER A 119 -14.12 1.94 -7.80
N LYS A 120 -13.86 3.02 -7.07
CA LYS A 120 -13.90 3.02 -5.60
C LYS A 120 -15.30 2.75 -5.07
N THR A 121 -16.35 3.29 -5.68
CA THR A 121 -17.74 3.03 -5.28
C THR A 121 -18.09 1.56 -5.41
N ILE A 122 -17.69 0.91 -6.51
CA ILE A 122 -17.90 -0.53 -6.74
C ILE A 122 -17.23 -1.35 -5.63
N VAL A 123 -15.94 -1.09 -5.36
CA VAL A 123 -15.20 -1.81 -4.31
C VAL A 123 -15.78 -1.53 -2.92
N PHE A 124 -16.15 -0.27 -2.63
CA PHE A 124 -16.76 0.13 -1.37
C PHE A 124 -18.04 -0.66 -1.10
N LEU A 125 -18.98 -0.63 -2.04
CA LEU A 125 -20.27 -1.31 -1.92
C LEU A 125 -20.09 -2.82 -1.85
N ALA A 126 -19.21 -3.40 -2.67
CA ALA A 126 -18.93 -4.83 -2.62
C ALA A 126 -18.43 -5.26 -1.23
N VAL A 127 -17.44 -4.57 -0.67
CA VAL A 127 -16.90 -4.88 0.66
C VAL A 127 -17.95 -4.66 1.74
N ALA A 128 -18.71 -3.57 1.69
CA ALA A 128 -19.76 -3.29 2.67
C ALA A 128 -20.86 -4.36 2.64
N ILE A 129 -21.38 -4.71 1.46
CA ILE A 129 -22.44 -5.72 1.28
C ILE A 129 -21.95 -7.10 1.72
N ILE A 130 -20.77 -7.54 1.26
CA ILE A 130 -20.20 -8.83 1.65
C ILE A 130 -20.00 -8.88 3.17
N SER A 131 -19.49 -7.81 3.78
CA SER A 131 -19.30 -7.73 5.23
C SER A 131 -20.63 -7.87 5.99
N LEU A 132 -21.72 -7.26 5.50
CA LEU A 132 -23.05 -7.38 6.08
C LEU A 132 -23.67 -8.77 5.92
N LEU A 133 -23.36 -9.48 4.82
CA LEU A 133 -23.87 -10.82 4.55
C LEU A 133 -23.13 -11.90 5.35
N VAL A 134 -21.81 -11.75 5.50
CA VAL A 134 -20.94 -12.75 6.14
C VAL A 134 -20.93 -12.62 7.66
N ALA A 135 -20.90 -11.39 8.20
CA ALA A 135 -20.80 -11.17 9.64
C ALA A 135 -22.16 -11.34 10.34
N ARG A 136 -22.25 -12.32 11.25
CA ARG A 136 -23.40 -12.50 12.16
C ARG A 136 -22.92 -12.44 13.61
N PRO A 137 -23.54 -11.63 14.49
CA PRO A 137 -24.62 -10.67 14.22
C PRO A 137 -24.17 -9.51 13.31
N VAL A 138 -25.13 -8.90 12.60
CA VAL A 138 -24.85 -7.86 11.60
C VAL A 138 -24.25 -6.62 12.28
N ASN A 139 -23.01 -6.28 11.92
CA ASN A 139 -22.32 -5.10 12.41
C ASN A 139 -22.12 -4.09 11.28
N TYR A 140 -23.01 -3.08 11.24
CA TYR A 140 -23.00 -2.02 10.24
C TYR A 140 -21.69 -1.22 10.28
N GLY A 141 -21.21 -0.87 11.47
CA GLY A 141 -20.01 -0.05 11.61
C GLY A 141 -18.76 -0.77 11.12
N ARG A 142 -18.66 -2.07 11.38
CA ARG A 142 -17.58 -2.89 10.84
C ARG A 142 -17.63 -2.92 9.32
N ALA A 143 -18.80 -3.12 8.72
CA ALA A 143 -18.95 -3.09 7.26
C ALA A 143 -18.50 -1.75 6.65
N GLY A 144 -18.90 -0.62 7.25
CA GLY A 144 -18.48 0.71 6.83
C GLY A 144 -16.96 0.93 6.97
N LEU A 145 -16.39 0.52 8.11
CA LEU A 145 -14.96 0.67 8.39
C LEU A 145 -14.08 -0.16 7.43
N LEU A 146 -14.48 -1.41 7.14
CA LEU A 146 -13.78 -2.26 6.18
C LEU A 146 -13.88 -1.74 4.75
N ALA A 147 -15.02 -1.18 4.35
CA ALA A 147 -15.19 -0.56 3.04
C ALA A 147 -14.32 0.70 2.88
N ILE A 148 -14.24 1.54 3.92
CA ILE A 148 -13.31 2.68 3.96
C ILE A 148 -11.86 2.18 3.83
N PHE A 149 -11.47 1.14 4.57
CA PHE A 149 -10.12 0.58 4.50
C PHE A 149 -9.71 0.20 3.07
N CYS A 150 -10.60 -0.47 2.33
CA CYS A 150 -10.31 -0.93 0.97
C CYS A 150 -10.27 0.20 -0.07
N THR A 151 -10.80 1.39 0.20
CA THR A 151 -10.97 2.46 -0.81
C THR A 151 -10.18 3.72 -0.50
N GLN A 152 -9.87 3.98 0.77
CA GLN A 152 -9.07 5.13 1.19
C GLN A 152 -7.58 4.80 1.04
N SER A 153 -6.91 5.47 0.10
CA SER A 153 -5.50 5.28 -0.22
C SER A 153 -4.62 6.27 0.54
N ASN A 154 -3.36 5.94 0.77
CA ASN A 154 -2.36 6.91 1.23
C ASN A 154 -1.89 7.79 0.05
N ASP A 155 -2.84 8.58 -0.46
CA ASP A 155 -2.71 9.39 -1.66
C ASP A 155 -1.57 10.41 -1.54
N PHE A 156 -1.49 11.12 -0.41
CA PHE A 156 -0.58 12.26 -0.27
C PHE A 156 0.83 11.86 0.16
N ALA A 157 0.99 11.01 1.19
CA ALA A 157 2.32 10.75 1.74
C ALA A 157 3.12 9.75 0.90
N ILE A 158 2.45 8.78 0.28
CA ILE A 158 3.09 7.78 -0.59
C ILE A 158 2.75 8.03 -2.06
N GLY A 159 1.49 8.28 -2.39
CA GLY A 159 1.07 8.41 -3.79
C GLY A 159 1.74 9.57 -4.52
N PHE A 160 1.71 10.78 -3.96
CA PHE A 160 2.24 11.97 -4.62
C PHE A 160 3.74 11.88 -5.01
N PRO A 161 4.68 11.49 -4.11
CA PRO A 161 6.08 11.32 -4.49
C PRO A 161 6.29 10.29 -5.62
N ILE A 162 5.52 9.20 -5.61
CA ILE A 162 5.63 8.13 -6.60
C ILE A 162 5.11 8.57 -7.97
N VAL A 163 3.96 9.24 -8.01
CA VAL A 163 3.40 9.78 -9.26
C VAL A 163 4.32 10.85 -9.83
N THR A 164 4.85 11.73 -9.00
CA THR A 164 5.79 12.79 -9.43
C THR A 164 7.08 12.17 -10.00
N ALA A 165 7.64 11.17 -9.33
CA ALA A 165 8.84 10.49 -9.82
C ALA A 165 8.63 9.80 -11.18
N LEU A 166 7.46 9.20 -11.40
CA LEU A 166 7.18 8.41 -12.59
C LEU A 166 6.70 9.26 -13.77
N TYR A 167 5.80 10.22 -13.53
CA TYR A 167 5.07 10.92 -14.58
C TYR A 167 5.49 12.38 -14.79
N SER A 168 6.35 12.96 -13.97
CA SER A 168 6.74 14.39 -14.09
C SER A 168 7.22 14.82 -15.48
N LYS A 169 7.87 13.92 -16.23
CA LYS A 169 8.36 14.22 -17.59
C LYS A 169 7.32 14.06 -18.70
N ILE A 170 6.31 13.20 -18.51
CA ILE A 170 5.33 12.83 -19.55
C ILE A 170 3.97 13.45 -19.28
N HIS A 171 3.46 13.23 -18.06
CA HIS A 171 2.16 13.70 -17.59
C HIS A 171 2.32 14.42 -16.24
N PRO A 172 2.93 15.62 -16.22
CA PRO A 172 3.10 16.39 -14.99
C PRO A 172 1.78 16.67 -14.26
N GLU A 173 0.66 16.72 -14.99
CA GLU A 173 -0.69 16.91 -14.48
C GLU A 173 -1.20 15.77 -13.57
N TYR A 174 -0.69 14.54 -13.72
CA TYR A 174 -1.16 13.39 -12.93
C TYR A 174 -0.85 13.52 -11.44
N ALA A 175 0.26 14.17 -11.08
CA ALA A 175 0.59 14.44 -9.69
C ALA A 175 -0.49 15.33 -9.04
N SER A 176 -0.98 16.31 -9.79
CA SER A 176 -2.01 17.22 -9.34
C SER A 176 -3.39 16.56 -9.22
N TYR A 177 -3.68 15.51 -10.03
CA TYR A 177 -4.93 14.75 -9.91
C TYR A 177 -5.08 14.08 -8.54
N ILE A 178 -3.98 13.70 -7.89
CA ILE A 178 -4.00 13.10 -6.54
C ILE A 178 -4.71 14.02 -5.53
N TYR A 179 -4.54 15.35 -5.66
CA TYR A 179 -5.19 16.33 -4.81
C TYR A 179 -6.68 16.55 -5.09
N LEU A 180 -7.19 16.07 -6.23
CA LEU A 180 -8.64 16.05 -6.52
C LEU A 180 -9.26 14.70 -6.17
N LEU A 181 -8.61 13.59 -6.55
CA LEU A 181 -9.11 12.23 -6.37
C LEU A 181 -9.36 11.89 -4.90
N ALA A 182 -8.44 12.26 -4.01
CA ALA A 182 -8.55 11.95 -2.59
C ALA A 182 -9.75 12.68 -1.95
N PRO A 183 -9.89 14.02 -2.04
CA PRO A 183 -11.05 14.72 -1.50
C PRO A 183 -12.39 14.32 -2.10
N ILE A 184 -12.48 14.11 -3.42
CA ILE A 184 -13.74 13.70 -4.07
C ILE A 184 -14.21 12.35 -3.51
N SER A 185 -13.29 11.39 -3.41
CA SER A 185 -13.58 10.09 -2.81
C SER A 185 -13.97 10.20 -1.33
N LEU A 186 -13.28 11.05 -0.56
CA LEU A 186 -13.55 11.27 0.87
C LEU A 186 -14.91 11.95 1.09
N ALA A 187 -15.28 12.91 0.25
CA ALA A 187 -16.54 13.65 0.36
C ALA A 187 -17.76 12.77 0.06
N ILE A 188 -17.62 11.79 -0.84
CA ILE A 188 -18.75 10.98 -1.31
C ILE A 188 -18.86 9.65 -0.55
N LEU A 189 -17.75 8.91 -0.40
CA LEU A 189 -17.80 7.55 0.14
C LEU A 189 -17.72 7.50 1.67
N ASN A 190 -16.87 8.33 2.29
CA ASN A 190 -16.66 8.24 3.74
C ASN A 190 -17.90 8.59 4.57
N PRO A 191 -18.77 9.56 4.20
CA PRO A 191 -20.02 9.79 4.93
C PRO A 191 -20.86 8.52 5.10
N ILE A 192 -20.94 7.68 4.07
CA ILE A 192 -21.68 6.42 4.12
C ILE A 192 -21.09 5.51 5.20
N GLY A 193 -19.76 5.37 5.23
CA GLY A 193 -19.07 4.59 6.25
C GLY A 193 -19.23 5.16 7.66
N TYR A 194 -19.17 6.48 7.84
CA TYR A 194 -19.41 7.13 9.13
C TYR A 194 -20.83 6.93 9.64
N VAL A 195 -21.84 7.06 8.77
CA VAL A 195 -23.24 6.80 9.13
C VAL A 195 -23.41 5.35 9.59
N LEU A 196 -22.79 4.39 8.89
CA LEU A 196 -22.81 2.98 9.32
C LEU A 196 -22.13 2.76 10.68
N CYS A 197 -21.00 3.41 10.94
CA CYS A 197 -20.30 3.37 12.24
C CYS A 197 -21.17 3.92 13.36
N GLU A 198 -21.82 5.05 13.13
CA GLU A 198 -22.68 5.68 14.12
C GLU A 198 -23.95 4.88 14.40
N ILE A 199 -24.56 4.27 13.38
CA ILE A 199 -25.70 3.35 13.57
C ILE A 199 -25.29 2.20 14.50
N SER A 200 -24.08 1.67 14.34
CA SER A 200 -23.56 0.62 15.23
C SER A 200 -23.38 1.11 16.67
N LYS A 201 -22.84 2.33 16.84
CA LYS A 201 -22.66 2.97 18.16
C LYS A 201 -23.99 3.23 18.88
N ILE A 202 -25.00 3.74 18.16
CA ILE A 202 -26.34 3.96 18.71
C ILE A 202 -26.97 2.64 19.14
N LYS A 203 -26.86 1.59 18.32
CA LYS A 203 -27.40 0.26 18.66
C LYS A 203 -26.71 -0.34 19.88
N ALA A 204 -25.38 -0.22 19.98
CA ALA A 204 -24.62 -0.68 21.14
C ALA A 204 -25.04 0.04 22.42
N LYS A 205 -25.23 1.37 22.35
CA LYS A 205 -25.71 2.16 23.50
C LYS A 205 -27.13 1.77 23.91
N ALA A 206 -28.04 1.62 22.95
CA ALA A 206 -29.41 1.20 23.22
C ALA A 206 -29.49 -0.22 23.81
N ALA A 207 -28.59 -1.13 23.42
CA ALA A 207 -28.50 -2.45 24.03
C ALA A 207 -28.02 -2.38 25.49
N ALA A 208 -27.01 -1.56 25.77
CA ALA A 208 -26.49 -1.36 27.13
C ALA A 208 -27.52 -0.70 28.08
N GLU A 209 -28.36 0.21 27.58
CA GLU A 209 -29.44 0.84 28.37
C GLU A 209 -30.60 -0.13 28.67
N ASN A 210 -30.73 -1.22 27.90
CA ASN A 210 -31.79 -2.22 28.06
C ASN A 210 -31.34 -3.48 28.83
N GLU A 211 -30.08 -3.55 29.30
CA GLU A 211 -29.69 -4.62 30.22
C GLU A 211 -30.38 -4.42 31.58
N PRO A 212 -31.12 -5.41 32.09
CA PRO A 212 -31.79 -5.28 33.38
C PRO A 212 -30.74 -5.14 34.47
N VAL A 213 -30.78 -4.02 35.19
CA VAL A 213 -30.06 -3.88 36.47
C VAL A 213 -30.55 -5.00 37.37
N GLU A 214 -29.67 -5.97 37.64
CA GLU A 214 -29.92 -7.04 38.60
C GLU A 214 -30.06 -6.40 39.98
N SER A 215 -31.30 -6.02 40.31
CA SER A 215 -31.64 -5.30 41.53
C SER A 215 -31.61 -6.29 42.70
N ALA A 216 -30.49 -6.30 43.40
CA ALA A 216 -30.41 -6.78 44.77
C ALA A 216 -31.19 -5.85 45.70
N ASN A 217 -32.53 -5.97 45.72
CA ASN A 217 -33.31 -6.02 46.96
C ASN A 217 -34.80 -6.24 46.66
N GLY A 218 -35.38 -7.25 47.30
CA GLY A 218 -36.78 -7.61 47.15
C GLY A 218 -37.73 -6.60 47.79
N ARG A 219 -38.81 -6.26 47.08
CA ARG A 219 -40.20 -6.33 47.55
C ARG A 219 -41.16 -6.08 46.38
N ARG A 220 -42.26 -6.85 46.37
CA ARG A 220 -43.31 -6.95 45.34
C ARG A 220 -44.36 -5.82 45.43
N PRO A 221 -45.32 -5.72 44.48
CA PRO A 221 -45.66 -4.48 43.77
C PRO A 221 -46.97 -3.81 44.21
N SER A 222 -47.19 -2.57 43.77
CA SER A 222 -48.52 -1.94 43.75
C SER A 222 -48.74 -1.12 42.47
N VAL A 223 -49.72 -1.58 41.68
CA VAL A 223 -50.65 -0.87 40.77
C VAL A 223 -50.07 0.01 39.63
N PRO A 224 -50.44 -0.23 38.34
CA PRO A 224 -50.19 0.72 37.26
C PRO A 224 -51.34 1.74 37.14
N PRO A 225 -51.09 3.05 36.95
CA PRO A 225 -52.10 3.97 36.43
C PRO A 225 -52.11 3.89 34.89
N CYS A 226 -53.28 3.66 34.31
CA CYS A 226 -53.56 3.82 32.89
C CYS A 226 -53.32 5.27 32.45
N SER A 227 -52.20 5.52 31.76
CA SER A 227 -52.01 6.65 30.84
C SER A 227 -50.82 6.39 29.92
N GLN A 228 -50.89 5.33 29.12
CA GLN A 228 -49.84 5.00 28.14
C GLN A 228 -50.44 4.79 26.76
N MET A 229 -50.78 5.88 26.08
CA MET A 229 -51.09 5.84 24.64
C MET A 229 -50.55 7.04 23.85
N SER A 230 -50.16 8.14 24.52
CA SER A 230 -49.55 9.32 23.90
C SER A 230 -48.00 9.34 23.93
N ASP A 231 -47.35 8.55 24.78
CA ASP A 231 -45.89 8.60 24.96
C ASP A 231 -45.09 7.82 23.90
N SER A 232 -45.69 6.82 23.25
CA SER A 232 -45.01 6.02 22.23
C SER A 232 -44.78 6.82 20.93
N ALA A 233 -45.73 7.69 20.55
CA ALA A 233 -45.59 8.57 19.39
C ALA A 233 -44.55 9.70 19.63
N ASN A 234 -44.49 10.23 20.85
CA ASN A 234 -43.55 11.30 21.22
C ASN A 234 -42.11 10.78 21.42
N SER A 235 -41.97 9.55 21.94
CA SER A 235 -40.69 8.84 22.03
C SER A 235 -40.12 8.52 20.64
N ASN A 236 -40.96 8.02 19.72
CA ASN A 236 -40.55 7.76 18.33
C ASN A 236 -40.14 9.05 17.59
N ARG A 237 -40.83 10.18 17.79
CA ARG A 237 -40.44 11.49 17.22
C ARG A 237 -39.14 12.04 17.81
N LYS A 238 -38.91 11.92 19.12
CA LYS A 238 -37.64 12.32 19.77
C LYS A 238 -36.47 11.45 19.30
N LEU A 239 -36.70 10.14 19.15
CA LEU A 239 -35.70 9.20 18.64
C LEU A 239 -35.36 9.45 17.17
N LEU A 240 -36.37 9.73 16.32
CA LEU A 240 -36.15 10.08 14.90
C LEU A 240 -35.42 11.41 14.76
N LYS A 241 -35.80 12.44 15.52
CA LYS A 241 -35.10 13.74 15.56
C LYS A 241 -33.66 13.59 16.05
N GLY A 242 -33.41 12.75 17.05
CA GLY A 242 -32.07 12.41 17.52
C GLY A 242 -31.22 11.71 16.45
N LYS A 243 -31.78 10.73 15.74
CA LYS A 243 -31.11 10.02 14.65
C LYS A 243 -30.78 10.94 13.47
N VAL A 244 -31.72 11.81 13.06
CA VAL A 244 -31.49 12.79 11.99
C VAL A 244 -30.44 13.83 12.41
N LEU A 245 -30.51 14.33 13.65
CA LEU A 245 -29.52 15.28 14.17
C LEU A 245 -28.10 14.69 14.19
N VAL A 246 -27.98 13.39 14.49
CA VAL A 246 -26.70 12.68 14.48
C VAL A 246 -26.15 12.53 13.06
N VAL A 247 -26.99 12.17 12.08
CA VAL A 247 -26.58 12.12 10.66
C VAL A 247 -26.16 13.50 10.16
N VAL A 248 -26.91 14.55 10.49
CA VAL A 248 -26.57 15.93 10.13
C VAL A 248 -25.25 16.35 10.76
N LYS A 249 -25.00 16.06 12.05
CA LYS A 249 -23.72 16.35 12.71
C LYS A 249 -22.53 15.60 12.11
N ILE A 250 -22.75 14.37 11.63
CA ILE A 250 -21.70 13.60 10.95
C ILE A 250 -21.39 14.22 9.60
N ILE A 251 -22.42 14.56 8.83
CA ILE A 251 -22.26 15.25 7.55
C ILE A 251 -21.53 16.59 7.77
N GLU A 252 -21.93 17.35 8.78
CA GLU A 252 -21.27 18.59 9.20
C GLU A 252 -19.79 18.35 9.55
N SER A 253 -19.50 17.38 10.41
CA SER A 253 -18.13 16.98 10.79
C SER A 253 -17.28 16.54 9.59
N VAL A 254 -17.88 15.89 8.59
CA VAL A 254 -17.20 15.51 7.35
C VAL A 254 -16.93 16.74 6.49
N PHE A 255 -17.91 17.63 6.30
CA PHE A 255 -17.70 18.86 5.52
C PHE A 255 -16.67 19.81 6.16
N PHE A 256 -16.62 19.87 7.49
CA PHE A 256 -15.58 20.59 8.23
C PHE A 256 -14.28 19.80 8.43
N ASN A 257 -14.11 18.68 7.73
CA ASN A 257 -12.81 18.02 7.64
C ASN A 257 -11.79 18.99 7.00
N PRO A 258 -10.64 19.26 7.65
CA PRO A 258 -9.62 20.17 7.13
C PRO A 258 -9.21 19.87 5.68
N VAL A 259 -9.19 18.59 5.29
CA VAL A 259 -8.89 18.15 3.92
C VAL A 259 -9.96 18.64 2.95
N LEU A 260 -11.25 18.41 3.24
CA LEU A 260 -12.35 18.82 2.35
C LEU A 260 -12.49 20.34 2.30
N LEU A 261 -12.40 21.01 3.45
CA LEU A 261 -12.48 22.46 3.55
C LEU A 261 -11.37 23.12 2.71
N MET A 262 -10.12 22.69 2.87
CA MET A 262 -9.00 23.23 2.10
C MET A 262 -9.06 22.86 0.63
N THR A 263 -9.68 21.73 0.28
CA THR A 263 -9.95 21.39 -1.11
C THR A 263 -10.88 22.42 -1.74
N VAL A 264 -12.04 22.68 -1.09
CA VAL A 264 -13.02 23.66 -1.57
C VAL A 264 -12.39 25.05 -1.64
N LEU A 265 -11.65 25.47 -0.61
CA LEU A 265 -10.94 26.74 -0.59
C LEU A 265 -9.87 26.82 -1.68
N GLY A 266 -9.14 25.75 -1.95
CA GLY A 266 -8.14 25.69 -3.03
C GLY A 266 -8.79 25.82 -4.41
N VAL A 267 -9.90 25.12 -4.64
CA VAL A 267 -10.69 25.25 -5.89
C VAL A 267 -11.20 26.68 -6.08
N ILE A 268 -11.76 27.29 -5.03
CA ILE A 268 -12.21 28.68 -5.07
C ILE A 268 -11.02 29.62 -5.29
N GLY A 269 -9.91 29.36 -4.60
CA GLY A 269 -8.66 30.11 -4.73
C GLY A 269 -8.15 30.14 -6.16
N GLY A 270 -8.10 29.00 -6.84
CA GLY A 270 -7.65 28.95 -8.25
C GLY A 270 -8.57 29.67 -9.22
N ARG A 271 -9.86 29.86 -8.88
CA ARG A 271 -10.79 30.68 -9.66
C ARG A 271 -10.64 32.18 -9.41
N ILE A 272 -10.32 32.56 -8.17
CA ILE A 272 -10.10 33.96 -7.77
C ILE A 272 -8.73 34.45 -8.26
N PHE A 273 -7.69 33.62 -8.11
CA PHE A 273 -6.30 33.93 -8.43
C PHE A 273 -5.88 33.27 -9.75
N GLN A 274 -6.41 33.75 -10.87
CA GLN A 274 -6.16 33.17 -12.21
C GLN A 274 -4.67 33.22 -12.62
N ASN A 275 -3.90 34.18 -12.12
CA ASN A 275 -2.46 34.33 -12.39
C ASN A 275 -1.57 33.66 -11.32
N GLY A 276 -2.15 32.78 -10.50
CA GLY A 276 -1.47 32.17 -9.35
C GLY A 276 -1.59 32.99 -8.07
N LEU A 277 -1.26 32.36 -6.96
CA LEU A 277 -1.32 32.94 -5.62
C LEU A 277 -0.30 34.08 -5.45
N PRO A 278 -0.59 35.11 -4.63
CA PRO A 278 0.40 36.12 -4.27
C PRO A 278 1.63 35.46 -3.64
N VAL A 279 2.83 35.92 -4.04
CA VAL A 279 4.12 35.31 -3.66
C VAL A 279 4.28 35.10 -2.16
N PHE A 280 3.82 36.04 -1.33
CA PHE A 280 3.87 35.92 0.13
C PHE A 280 3.04 34.74 0.65
N LEU A 281 1.84 34.54 0.10
CA LEU A 281 0.93 33.48 0.53
C LEU A 281 1.43 32.12 0.02
N SER A 282 1.83 32.03 -1.25
CA SER A 282 2.36 30.78 -1.82
C SER A 282 3.64 30.34 -1.10
N SER A 283 4.55 31.26 -0.78
CA SER A 283 5.80 30.93 -0.06
C SER A 283 5.55 30.36 1.33
N ILE A 284 4.62 30.94 2.11
CA ILE A 284 4.28 30.43 3.45
C ILE A 284 3.66 29.03 3.36
N LEU A 285 2.71 28.86 2.44
CA LEU A 285 2.04 27.59 2.21
C LEU A 285 3.00 26.52 1.70
N GLN A 286 3.97 26.90 0.87
CA GLN A 286 4.98 26.00 0.32
C GLN A 286 5.94 25.52 1.41
N VAL A 287 6.40 26.38 2.31
CA VAL A 287 7.28 25.96 3.43
C VAL A 287 6.54 24.99 4.36
N LEU A 288 5.29 25.31 4.74
CA LEU A 288 4.46 24.39 5.52
C LEU A 288 4.21 23.10 4.76
N GLY A 289 3.93 23.20 3.47
CA GLY A 289 3.60 22.07 2.63
C GLY A 289 4.78 21.12 2.38
N ASN A 290 5.98 21.64 2.15
CA ASN A 290 7.20 20.86 1.95
C ASN A 290 7.55 20.00 3.17
N SER A 291 7.13 20.41 4.38
CA SER A 291 7.30 19.60 5.59
C SER A 291 6.37 18.38 5.65
N PHE A 292 5.30 18.34 4.84
CA PHE A 292 4.26 17.31 4.91
C PHE A 292 4.80 15.91 4.62
N SER A 293 5.39 15.69 3.44
CA SER A 293 5.69 14.33 2.96
C SER A 293 6.64 13.59 3.91
N GLY A 294 7.76 14.21 4.29
CA GLY A 294 8.72 13.61 5.22
C GLY A 294 8.12 13.37 6.60
N THR A 295 7.42 14.35 7.16
CA THR A 295 6.84 14.22 8.51
C THR A 295 5.70 13.21 8.56
N ALA A 296 4.87 13.13 7.51
CA ALA A 296 3.78 12.17 7.40
C ALA A 296 4.28 10.73 7.26
N LEU A 297 5.31 10.50 6.43
CA LEU A 297 5.96 9.19 6.29
C LEU A 297 6.65 8.75 7.58
N PHE A 298 7.31 9.67 8.27
CA PHE A 298 7.93 9.41 9.55
C PHE A 298 6.89 9.04 10.61
N LEU A 299 5.81 9.82 10.72
CA LEU A 299 4.69 9.55 11.61
C LEU A 299 4.00 8.21 11.30
N LEU A 300 3.90 7.84 10.02
CA LEU A 300 3.39 6.53 9.61
C LEU A 300 4.25 5.41 10.20
N GLY A 301 5.58 5.51 10.08
CA GLY A 301 6.51 4.56 10.72
C GLY A 301 6.34 4.47 12.22
N LEU A 302 6.23 5.61 12.89
CA LEU A 302 6.04 5.72 14.34
C LEU A 302 4.77 4.99 14.81
N ARG A 303 3.68 5.06 14.03
CA ARG A 303 2.41 4.38 14.32
C ARG A 303 2.44 2.87 14.12
N MET A 304 3.42 2.34 13.37
CA MET A 304 3.54 0.91 13.13
C MET A 304 4.14 0.13 14.32
N VAL A 305 4.74 0.84 15.28
CA VAL A 305 5.44 0.24 16.41
C VAL A 305 4.46 -0.56 17.29
N GLY A 306 4.80 -1.81 17.56
CA GLY A 306 4.01 -2.72 18.41
C GLY A 306 2.73 -3.26 17.77
N LYS A 307 2.37 -2.83 16.56
CA LYS A 307 1.12 -3.25 15.87
C LYS A 307 1.28 -4.46 14.95
N ALA A 308 2.51 -4.86 14.60
CA ALA A 308 2.75 -6.03 13.76
C ALA A 308 2.50 -7.38 14.48
N ALA A 309 2.60 -7.40 15.81
CA ALA A 309 2.47 -8.63 16.60
C ALA A 309 1.02 -9.13 16.75
N THR A 310 0.02 -8.30 16.44
CA THR A 310 -1.41 -8.63 16.58
C THR A 310 -1.93 -9.54 15.45
N LEU A 311 -1.13 -9.79 14.41
CA LEU A 311 -1.44 -10.64 13.25
C LEU A 311 -1.06 -12.11 13.48
N GLN A 312 -1.58 -12.76 14.52
CA GLN A 312 -1.30 -14.18 14.78
C GLN A 312 -2.56 -15.06 14.70
N GLY A 313 -2.43 -16.22 14.04
CA GLY A 313 -3.46 -17.24 13.98
C GLY A 313 -4.63 -16.93 13.01
N PRO A 314 -5.84 -17.44 13.28
CA PRO A 314 -7.05 -17.20 12.46
C PRO A 314 -7.39 -15.72 12.28
N GLY A 315 -6.87 -14.84 13.15
CA GLY A 315 -7.03 -13.39 13.07
C GLY A 315 -6.37 -12.74 11.84
N PHE A 316 -5.51 -13.47 11.09
CA PHE A 316 -4.89 -12.97 9.86
C PHE A 316 -5.81 -13.07 8.63
N ILE A 317 -6.84 -13.92 8.64
CA ILE A 317 -7.65 -14.19 7.44
C ILE A 317 -8.32 -12.93 6.92
N LEU A 318 -8.99 -12.17 7.80
CA LEU A 318 -9.68 -10.95 7.41
C LEU A 318 -8.70 -9.85 6.94
N PRO A 319 -7.62 -9.51 7.68
CA PRO A 319 -6.54 -8.67 7.17
C PRO A 319 -6.04 -9.07 5.78
N GLY A 320 -5.79 -10.37 5.57
CA GLY A 320 -5.34 -10.90 4.28
C GLY A 320 -6.33 -10.62 3.15
N ILE A 321 -7.63 -10.85 3.39
CA ILE A 321 -8.69 -10.55 2.42
C ILE A 321 -8.73 -9.05 2.11
N LEU A 322 -8.66 -8.19 3.12
CA LEU A 322 -8.67 -6.73 2.92
C LEU A 322 -7.47 -6.25 2.11
N ILE A 323 -6.28 -6.81 2.38
CA ILE A 323 -5.05 -6.50 1.64
C ILE A 323 -5.18 -6.95 0.18
N ILE A 324 -5.75 -8.14 -0.08
CA ILE A 324 -6.01 -8.62 -1.45
C ILE A 324 -6.99 -7.68 -2.16
N VAL A 325 -8.09 -7.32 -1.52
CA VAL A 325 -9.07 -6.40 -2.12
C VAL A 325 -8.43 -5.04 -2.40
N LYS A 326 -7.64 -4.52 -1.46
CA LYS A 326 -7.00 -3.21 -1.59
C LYS A 326 -5.89 -3.19 -2.64
N LEU A 327 -5.01 -4.18 -2.66
CA LEU A 327 -3.77 -4.15 -3.44
C LEU A 327 -3.84 -4.95 -4.75
N LEU A 328 -4.87 -5.78 -4.95
CA LEU A 328 -5.06 -6.54 -6.19
C LEU A 328 -6.40 -6.21 -6.86
N VAL A 329 -7.51 -6.26 -6.12
CA VAL A 329 -8.84 -6.04 -6.72
C VAL A 329 -9.03 -4.57 -7.11
N LEU A 330 -8.76 -3.62 -6.21
CA LEU A 330 -8.93 -2.19 -6.50
C LEU A 330 -8.11 -1.70 -7.72
N PRO A 331 -6.81 -2.01 -7.88
CA PRO A 331 -6.06 -1.68 -9.10
C PRO A 331 -6.72 -2.21 -10.38
N LEU A 332 -7.15 -3.46 -10.37
CA LEU A 332 -7.76 -4.11 -11.53
C LEU A 332 -9.11 -3.49 -11.88
N VAL A 333 -9.98 -3.29 -10.88
CA VAL A 333 -11.27 -2.63 -11.06
C VAL A 333 -11.05 -1.21 -11.58
N THR A 334 -10.09 -0.47 -11.02
CA THR A 334 -9.77 0.90 -11.45
C THR A 334 -9.33 0.96 -12.91
N ARG A 335 -8.38 0.10 -13.31
CA ARG A 335 -7.93 0.02 -14.71
C ARG A 335 -9.08 -0.28 -15.65
N GLN A 336 -9.91 -1.27 -15.32
CA GLN A 336 -11.01 -1.66 -16.19
C GLN A 336 -12.12 -0.61 -16.25
N THR A 337 -12.44 0.06 -15.14
CA THR A 337 -13.42 1.15 -15.15
C THR A 337 -12.97 2.30 -16.05
N VAL A 338 -11.68 2.67 -16.03
CA VAL A 338 -11.14 3.74 -16.90
C VAL A 338 -11.24 3.34 -18.39
N ASN A 339 -10.91 2.10 -18.72
CA ASN A 339 -11.03 1.58 -20.09
C ASN A 339 -12.49 1.53 -20.58
N ILE A 340 -13.40 1.03 -19.75
CA ILE A 340 -14.83 0.93 -20.11
C ILE A 340 -15.44 2.31 -20.34
N MET A 341 -14.99 3.31 -19.58
CA MET A 341 -15.50 4.67 -19.70
C MET A 341 -14.87 5.47 -20.84
N ASN A 342 -13.85 4.93 -21.52
CA ASN A 342 -13.06 5.64 -22.54
C ASN A 342 -12.66 7.04 -22.06
N ALA A 343 -11.96 7.11 -20.91
CA ALA A 343 -11.73 8.37 -20.23
C ALA A 343 -10.86 9.36 -21.01
N GLY A 344 -9.96 8.88 -21.88
CA GLY A 344 -9.11 9.74 -22.72
C GLY A 344 -9.82 10.17 -24.01
N ALA A 345 -9.29 11.19 -24.68
CA ALA A 345 -9.81 11.62 -25.98
C ALA A 345 -9.59 10.56 -27.06
N ASN A 346 -8.51 9.80 -26.95
CA ASN A 346 -8.13 8.72 -27.87
C ASN A 346 -7.82 7.41 -27.12
N PHE A 347 -7.64 6.32 -27.86
CA PHE A 347 -7.31 5.01 -27.30
C PHE A 347 -5.97 4.99 -26.54
N SER A 348 -4.94 5.68 -27.06
CA SER A 348 -3.64 5.79 -26.40
C SER A 348 -3.76 6.49 -25.04
N GLU A 349 -4.37 7.67 -25.02
CA GLU A 349 -4.55 8.44 -23.78
C GLU A 349 -5.43 7.68 -22.76
N THR A 350 -6.47 6.98 -23.21
CA THR A 350 -7.27 6.10 -22.34
C THR A 350 -6.40 5.00 -21.74
N THR A 351 -5.49 4.44 -22.53
CA THR A 351 -4.54 3.42 -22.06
C THR A 351 -3.59 4.00 -21.01
N ASP A 352 -3.03 5.19 -21.23
CA ASP A 352 -2.15 5.86 -20.28
C ASP A 352 -2.85 6.19 -18.96
N LEU A 353 -4.07 6.74 -19.03
CA LEU A 353 -4.93 7.00 -17.88
C LEU A 353 -5.31 5.72 -17.14
N SER A 354 -5.63 4.63 -17.86
CA SER A 354 -5.94 3.34 -17.24
C SER A 354 -4.75 2.76 -16.50
N THR A 355 -3.56 3.02 -17.03
CA THR A 355 -2.28 2.56 -16.51
C THR A 355 -1.88 3.35 -15.27
N PHE A 356 -2.08 4.67 -15.29
CA PHE A 356 -2.02 5.52 -14.10
C PHE A 356 -3.04 5.08 -13.04
N GLY A 357 -4.29 4.81 -13.44
CA GLY A 357 -5.35 4.31 -12.56
C GLY A 357 -5.00 2.97 -11.90
N PHE A 358 -4.33 2.07 -12.63
CA PHE A 358 -3.81 0.83 -12.07
C PHE A 358 -2.78 1.11 -10.97
N LEU A 359 -1.76 1.93 -11.24
CA LEU A 359 -0.74 2.31 -10.25
C LEU A 359 -1.38 2.98 -9.02
N TYR A 360 -2.29 3.92 -9.24
CA TYR A 360 -3.04 4.62 -8.19
C TYR A 360 -3.77 3.63 -7.26
N GLY A 361 -4.37 2.58 -7.83
CA GLY A 361 -5.04 1.55 -7.05
C GLY A 361 -4.11 0.72 -6.16
N THR A 362 -2.81 0.66 -6.45
CA THR A 362 -1.82 -0.10 -5.67
C THR A 362 -1.36 0.61 -4.40
N PHE A 363 -1.74 1.87 -4.19
CA PHE A 363 -1.37 2.61 -3.00
C PHE A 363 -1.96 1.97 -1.74
N PRO A 364 -1.21 1.90 -0.63
CA PRO A 364 -1.67 1.25 0.59
C PRO A 364 -2.80 2.02 1.27
N ALA A 365 -3.44 1.40 2.27
CA ALA A 365 -4.51 2.04 3.01
C ALA A 365 -4.02 3.29 3.78
N ALA A 366 -4.85 4.33 3.81
CA ALA A 366 -4.49 5.58 4.49
C ALA A 366 -4.43 5.42 6.03
N PRO A 367 -3.52 6.14 6.71
CA PRO A 367 -3.50 6.19 8.18
C PRO A 367 -4.77 6.78 8.79
N GLY A 368 -5.53 7.57 8.02
CA GLY A 368 -6.81 8.15 8.46
C GLY A 368 -7.84 7.11 8.88
N VAL A 369 -7.83 5.91 8.26
CA VAL A 369 -8.77 4.83 8.59
C VAL A 369 -8.60 4.34 10.03
N PHE A 370 -7.36 4.32 10.53
CA PHE A 370 -7.07 3.97 11.92
C PHE A 370 -7.61 5.00 12.92
N VAL A 371 -7.59 6.29 12.55
CA VAL A 371 -8.18 7.35 13.39
C VAL A 371 -9.67 7.12 13.54
N ILE A 372 -10.35 6.78 12.45
CA ILE A 372 -11.79 6.45 12.44
C ILE A 372 -12.05 5.22 13.32
N ALA A 373 -11.28 4.14 13.12
CA ALA A 373 -11.37 2.92 13.93
C ALA A 373 -11.24 3.24 15.44
N SER A 374 -10.26 4.08 15.80
CA SER A 374 -10.03 4.49 17.20
C SER A 374 -11.14 5.38 17.74
N GLN A 375 -11.68 6.30 16.94
CA GLN A 375 -12.77 7.20 17.35
C GLN A 375 -14.05 6.43 17.67
N TYR A 376 -14.34 5.40 16.89
CA TYR A 376 -15.51 4.54 17.09
C TYR A 376 -15.23 3.34 18.01
N ASN A 377 -13.98 3.13 18.40
CA ASN A 377 -13.50 1.96 19.16
C ASN A 377 -13.90 0.63 18.49
N MET A 378 -13.66 0.52 17.17
CA MET A 378 -14.06 -0.63 16.36
C MET A 378 -12.86 -1.23 15.63
N ASP A 379 -12.60 -2.52 15.86
CA ASP A 379 -11.59 -3.32 15.15
C ASP A 379 -10.20 -2.61 15.01
N VAL A 380 -9.82 -1.85 16.04
CA VAL A 380 -8.65 -0.95 16.01
C VAL A 380 -7.36 -1.69 15.70
N ASP A 381 -7.10 -2.82 16.37
CA ASP A 381 -5.89 -3.61 16.15
C ASP A 381 -5.88 -4.31 14.79
N LEU A 382 -7.06 -4.70 14.29
CA LEU A 382 -7.20 -5.28 12.96
C LEU A 382 -6.88 -4.24 11.89
N ILE A 383 -7.47 -3.04 11.96
CA ILE A 383 -7.22 -1.96 11.01
C ILE A 383 -5.77 -1.49 11.08
N ALA A 384 -5.23 -1.31 12.29
CA ALA A 384 -3.84 -0.89 12.47
C ALA A 384 -2.88 -1.89 11.80
N SER A 385 -3.02 -3.17 12.13
CA SER A 385 -2.12 -4.20 11.62
C SER A 385 -2.31 -4.48 10.13
N SER A 386 -3.55 -4.44 9.61
CA SER A 386 -3.83 -4.54 8.18
C SER A 386 -3.23 -3.37 7.41
N MET A 387 -3.30 -2.15 7.95
CA MET A 387 -2.69 -0.95 7.34
C MET A 387 -1.18 -1.10 7.25
N VAL A 388 -0.52 -1.52 8.35
CA VAL A 388 0.92 -1.78 8.39
C VAL A 388 1.31 -2.80 7.32
N ALA A 389 0.64 -3.97 7.33
CA ALA A 389 0.90 -5.03 6.37
C ALA A 389 0.65 -4.59 4.92
N SER A 390 -0.44 -3.84 4.67
CA SER A 390 -0.74 -3.29 3.34
C SER A 390 0.37 -2.34 2.85
N THR A 391 0.97 -1.56 3.75
CA THR A 391 2.06 -0.63 3.40
C THR A 391 3.30 -1.40 2.96
N PHE A 392 3.71 -2.42 3.72
CA PHE A 392 4.86 -3.24 3.33
C PHE A 392 4.62 -4.04 2.05
N ILE A 393 3.42 -4.59 1.85
CA ILE A 393 3.09 -5.38 0.65
C ILE A 393 2.91 -4.47 -0.58
N SER A 394 2.45 -3.22 -0.40
CA SER A 394 2.32 -2.27 -1.51
C SER A 394 3.66 -1.87 -2.13
N ALA A 395 4.76 -1.87 -1.35
CA ALA A 395 6.08 -1.46 -1.83
C ALA A 395 6.56 -2.26 -3.07
N PRO A 396 6.69 -3.60 -2.99
CA PRO A 396 7.08 -4.40 -4.15
C PRO A 396 6.02 -4.36 -5.26
N LEU A 397 4.72 -4.27 -4.93
CA LEU A 397 3.66 -4.20 -5.92
C LEU A 397 3.71 -2.90 -6.73
N MET A 398 3.90 -1.75 -6.08
CA MET A 398 4.08 -0.45 -6.74
C MET A 398 5.32 -0.47 -7.64
N PHE A 399 6.43 -1.04 -7.15
CA PHE A 399 7.66 -1.16 -7.93
C PHE A 399 7.48 -2.01 -9.20
N ILE A 400 6.91 -3.22 -9.06
CA ILE A 400 6.63 -4.10 -10.19
C ILE A 400 5.64 -3.45 -11.16
N SER A 401 4.59 -2.82 -10.62
CA SER A 401 3.57 -2.15 -11.42
C SER A 401 4.20 -1.04 -12.24
N ALA A 402 4.95 -0.14 -11.61
CA ALA A 402 5.61 0.94 -12.33
C ALA A 402 6.58 0.43 -13.40
N LYS A 403 7.39 -0.61 -13.11
CA LYS A 403 8.29 -1.22 -14.11
C LYS A 403 7.53 -1.86 -15.27
N MET A 404 6.41 -2.53 -15.00
CA MET A 404 5.52 -3.04 -16.05
C MET A 404 5.01 -1.90 -16.95
N ILE A 405 4.64 -0.77 -16.36
CA ILE A 405 4.14 0.42 -17.07
C ILE A 405 5.20 1.02 -17.99
N THR A 406 6.45 1.12 -17.53
CA THR A 406 7.54 1.61 -18.39
C THR A 406 7.85 0.65 -19.51
N ILE A 407 7.97 -0.65 -19.21
CA ILE A 407 8.32 -1.67 -20.20
C ILE A 407 7.27 -1.75 -21.31
N THR A 408 5.99 -1.57 -21.01
CA THR A 408 4.93 -1.56 -22.04
C THR A 408 4.94 -0.36 -22.98
N ASN A 409 5.67 0.70 -22.64
CA ASN A 409 5.80 1.93 -23.44
C ASN A 409 7.15 2.03 -24.16
N LEU A 410 8.00 1.00 -24.09
CA LEU A 410 9.30 0.96 -24.78
C LEU A 410 9.16 0.49 -26.24
N ASN A 411 10.12 0.90 -27.06
CA ASN A 411 10.31 0.34 -28.39
C ASN A 411 10.62 -1.18 -28.29
N PRO A 412 10.17 -2.00 -29.26
CA PRO A 412 10.40 -3.45 -29.23
C PRO A 412 11.89 -3.86 -29.14
N SER A 413 12.81 -3.01 -29.62
CA SER A 413 14.27 -3.23 -29.55
C SER A 413 14.82 -3.16 -28.13
N ASP A 414 14.30 -2.27 -27.30
CA ASP A 414 14.82 -2.01 -25.95
C ASP A 414 14.10 -2.85 -24.88
N TYR A 415 12.92 -3.38 -25.23
CA TYR A 415 12.10 -4.21 -24.35
C TYR A 415 12.88 -5.38 -23.72
N LEU A 416 13.63 -6.14 -24.54
CA LEU A 416 14.37 -7.31 -24.05
C LEU A 416 15.55 -6.91 -23.16
N ASN A 417 16.26 -5.85 -23.52
CA ASN A 417 17.41 -5.35 -22.76
C ASN A 417 16.98 -4.79 -21.40
N GLU A 418 15.91 -4.01 -21.35
CA GLU A 418 15.38 -3.47 -20.10
C GLU A 418 14.77 -4.55 -19.21
N LEU A 419 14.13 -5.57 -19.80
CA LEU A 419 13.63 -6.72 -19.05
C LEU A 419 14.77 -7.52 -18.41
N ASP A 420 15.89 -7.72 -19.11
CA ASP A 420 17.05 -8.43 -18.59
C ASP A 420 17.72 -7.67 -17.44
N LYS A 421 17.99 -6.36 -17.61
CA LYS A 421 18.51 -5.49 -16.55
C LYS A 421 17.62 -5.52 -15.30
N PHE A 422 16.30 -5.43 -15.51
CA PHE A 422 15.34 -5.48 -14.41
C PHE A 422 15.32 -6.84 -13.70
N ALA A 423 15.37 -7.93 -14.45
CA ALA A 423 15.45 -9.27 -13.88
C ALA A 423 16.75 -9.48 -13.08
N PHE A 424 17.87 -8.92 -13.56
CA PHE A 424 19.16 -8.93 -12.87
C PHE A 424 19.08 -8.19 -11.52
N ASP A 425 18.59 -6.95 -11.50
CA ASP A 425 18.47 -6.14 -10.27
C ASP A 425 17.59 -6.82 -9.22
N ILE A 426 16.42 -7.34 -9.62
CA ILE A 426 15.52 -8.07 -8.73
C ILE A 426 16.18 -9.34 -8.18
N SER A 427 16.95 -10.04 -9.02
CA SER A 427 17.60 -11.29 -8.62
C SER A 427 18.63 -11.06 -7.51
N ILE A 428 19.38 -9.96 -7.56
CA ILE A 428 20.31 -9.57 -6.49
C ILE A 428 19.57 -9.37 -5.16
N VAL A 429 18.52 -8.55 -5.17
CA VAL A 429 17.71 -8.28 -3.96
C VAL A 429 17.08 -9.58 -3.43
N ALA A 430 16.56 -10.42 -4.33
CA ALA A 430 15.96 -11.70 -3.97
C ALA A 430 16.96 -12.67 -3.36
N ILE A 431 18.22 -12.69 -3.82
CA ILE A 431 19.30 -13.48 -3.20
C ILE A 431 19.61 -12.98 -1.80
N CYS A 432 19.82 -11.67 -1.61
CA CYS A 432 20.08 -11.09 -0.29
C CYS A 432 18.97 -11.44 0.71
N CYS A 433 17.70 -11.25 0.32
CA CYS A 433 16.53 -11.61 1.13
C CYS A 433 16.44 -13.11 1.42
N SER A 434 16.71 -13.95 0.42
CA SER A 434 16.63 -15.41 0.56
C SER A 434 17.73 -15.96 1.48
N VAL A 435 18.97 -15.47 1.34
CA VAL A 435 20.08 -15.82 2.24
C VAL A 435 19.78 -15.39 3.66
N TRP A 436 19.29 -14.16 3.84
CA TRP A 436 18.88 -13.66 5.15
C TRP A 436 17.79 -14.54 5.79
N MET A 437 16.76 -14.91 5.03
CA MET A 437 15.69 -15.76 5.52
C MET A 437 16.16 -17.18 5.88
N LEU A 438 17.04 -17.78 5.08
CA LEU A 438 17.63 -19.09 5.41
C LEU A 438 18.52 -19.01 6.65
N LEU A 439 19.30 -17.94 6.81
CA LEU A 439 20.10 -17.67 8.00
C LEU A 439 19.19 -17.55 9.24
N LEU A 440 18.10 -16.80 9.16
CA LEU A 440 17.13 -16.72 10.26
C LEU A 440 16.51 -18.08 10.59
N PHE A 441 16.11 -18.88 9.60
CA PHE A 441 15.51 -20.19 9.84
C PHE A 441 16.49 -21.18 10.46
N THR A 442 17.76 -21.15 10.03
CA THR A 442 18.83 -22.00 10.56
C THR A 442 19.20 -21.60 11.99
N LEU A 443 19.41 -20.31 12.26
CA LEU A 443 19.72 -19.77 13.59
C LEU A 443 18.60 -20.04 14.59
N THR A 444 17.33 -19.82 14.20
CA THR A 444 16.16 -20.08 15.07
C THR A 444 15.78 -21.56 15.15
N ARG A 445 16.51 -22.45 14.45
CA ARG A 445 16.23 -23.89 14.31
C ARG A 445 14.80 -24.19 13.81
N ARG A 446 14.14 -23.23 13.16
CA ARG A 446 12.77 -23.37 12.64
C ARG A 446 12.69 -24.26 11.41
N VAL A 447 13.79 -24.47 10.66
CA VAL A 447 13.85 -25.41 9.51
C VAL A 447 13.36 -26.82 9.86
N LYS A 448 13.50 -27.24 11.13
CA LYS A 448 13.08 -28.58 11.58
C LYS A 448 11.56 -28.70 11.81
N LYS A 449 10.83 -27.57 11.88
CA LYS A 449 9.40 -27.53 12.19
C LYS A 449 8.58 -27.34 10.90
N MET A 450 7.46 -28.04 10.78
CA MET A 450 6.46 -27.75 9.75
C MET A 450 5.64 -26.51 10.14
N PRO A 451 5.25 -25.64 9.19
CA PRO A 451 5.47 -25.72 7.74
C PRO A 451 6.82 -25.12 7.27
N HIS A 452 7.62 -24.51 8.16
CA HIS A 452 8.85 -23.80 7.82
C HIS A 452 9.88 -24.63 7.05
N ARG A 453 9.91 -25.95 7.25
CA ARG A 453 10.75 -26.87 6.47
C ARG A 453 10.49 -26.77 4.97
N ILE A 454 9.23 -26.69 4.55
CA ILE A 454 8.83 -26.55 3.15
C ILE A 454 9.14 -25.15 2.64
N THR A 455 8.90 -24.13 3.47
CA THR A 455 9.28 -22.75 3.16
C THR A 455 10.78 -22.61 2.91
N ALA A 456 11.63 -23.33 3.65
CA ALA A 456 13.07 -23.34 3.40
C ALA A 456 13.42 -23.96 2.02
N CYS A 457 12.77 -25.06 1.63
CA CYS A 457 12.95 -25.65 0.30
C CYS A 457 12.47 -24.72 -0.82
N LEU A 458 11.35 -24.01 -0.62
CA LEU A 458 10.88 -22.97 -1.54
C LEU A 458 11.94 -21.87 -1.73
N ILE A 459 12.52 -21.38 -0.63
CA ILE A 459 13.55 -20.33 -0.67
C ILE A 459 14.82 -20.84 -1.37
N ILE A 460 15.23 -22.09 -1.15
CA ILE A 460 16.37 -22.70 -1.85
C ILE A 460 16.11 -22.78 -3.36
N SER A 461 14.91 -23.21 -3.78
CA SER A 461 14.56 -23.24 -5.21
C SER A 461 14.54 -21.83 -5.81
N GLN A 462 14.13 -20.81 -5.07
CA GLN A 462 14.20 -19.43 -5.55
C GLN A 462 15.63 -18.89 -5.63
N LEU A 463 16.51 -19.25 -4.69
CA LEU A 463 17.94 -18.96 -4.82
C LEU A 463 18.52 -19.55 -6.11
N LEU A 464 18.17 -20.81 -6.42
CA LEU A 464 18.60 -21.46 -7.64
C LEU A 464 18.12 -20.71 -8.89
N CYS A 465 16.86 -20.28 -8.90
CA CYS A 465 16.27 -19.49 -9.98
C CYS A 465 17.02 -18.17 -10.19
N ASN A 466 17.23 -17.40 -9.12
CA ASN A 466 17.89 -16.09 -9.18
C ASN A 466 19.37 -16.20 -9.57
N ILE A 467 20.06 -17.26 -9.15
CA ILE A 467 21.41 -17.57 -9.64
C ILE A 467 21.37 -17.83 -11.15
N GLY A 468 20.38 -18.58 -11.63
CA GLY A 468 20.15 -18.80 -13.06
C GLY A 468 19.95 -17.51 -13.85
N VAL A 469 19.18 -16.55 -13.32
CA VAL A 469 18.98 -15.22 -13.95
C VAL A 469 20.28 -14.41 -13.99
N ILE A 470 21.04 -14.38 -12.90
CA ILE A 470 22.34 -13.68 -12.89
C ILE A 470 23.29 -14.30 -13.90
N MET A 471 23.34 -15.63 -13.98
CA MET A 471 24.13 -16.33 -14.99
C MET A 471 23.67 -16.00 -16.40
N TRP A 472 22.36 -15.91 -16.64
CA TRP A 472 21.78 -15.53 -17.93
C TRP A 472 22.22 -14.14 -18.39
N SER A 473 22.23 -13.16 -17.47
CA SER A 473 22.57 -11.77 -17.78
C SER A 473 24.10 -11.52 -17.84
N THR A 474 24.91 -12.29 -17.13
CA THR A 474 26.37 -12.07 -17.04
C THR A 474 27.21 -12.91 -17.99
N LEU A 475 26.73 -14.10 -18.37
CA LEU A 475 27.48 -14.99 -19.25
C LEU A 475 27.03 -14.78 -20.69
N GLU A 476 27.97 -14.38 -21.53
CA GLU A 476 27.74 -14.27 -22.97
C GLU A 476 27.18 -15.56 -23.56
N GLN A 477 26.15 -15.43 -24.40
CA GLN A 477 25.47 -16.52 -25.12
C GLN A 477 26.29 -17.03 -26.31
N THR A 478 27.62 -17.07 -26.21
CA THR A 478 28.53 -17.42 -27.31
C THR A 478 28.84 -18.91 -27.40
N SER A 479 28.61 -19.67 -26.33
CA SER A 479 28.94 -21.11 -26.26
C SER A 479 27.76 -21.93 -25.75
N GLY A 480 27.43 -23.02 -26.44
CA GLY A 480 26.26 -23.87 -26.13
C GLY A 480 26.23 -24.36 -24.69
N TRP A 481 27.37 -24.79 -24.12
CA TRP A 481 27.42 -25.25 -22.73
C TRP A 481 27.05 -24.16 -21.72
N ARG A 482 27.34 -22.88 -22.01
CA ARG A 482 26.98 -21.76 -21.12
C ARG A 482 25.47 -21.54 -21.13
N MET A 483 24.84 -21.55 -22.31
CA MET A 483 23.38 -21.47 -22.44
C MET A 483 22.70 -22.62 -21.69
N TYR A 484 23.24 -23.84 -21.83
CA TYR A 484 22.69 -25.02 -21.17
C TYR A 484 22.73 -24.91 -19.64
N VAL A 485 23.85 -24.45 -19.07
CA VAL A 485 23.92 -24.25 -17.61
C VAL A 485 22.96 -23.16 -17.14
N GLN A 486 22.89 -22.02 -17.85
CA GLN A 486 21.95 -20.93 -17.51
C GLN A 486 20.50 -21.43 -17.52
N PHE A 487 20.10 -22.09 -18.60
CA PHE A 487 18.75 -22.65 -18.77
C PHE A 487 18.43 -23.70 -17.71
N TYR A 488 19.40 -24.56 -17.36
CA TYR A 488 19.22 -25.60 -16.34
C TYR A 488 18.87 -25.00 -14.97
N PHE A 489 19.68 -24.05 -14.48
CA PHE A 489 19.48 -23.42 -13.17
C PHE A 489 18.19 -22.60 -13.10
N PHE A 490 17.94 -21.78 -14.13
CA PHE A 490 16.74 -20.95 -14.20
C PHE A 490 15.47 -21.81 -14.21
N THR A 491 15.41 -22.80 -15.10
CA THR A 491 14.20 -23.59 -15.35
C THR A 491 13.87 -24.50 -14.15
N ILE A 492 14.86 -25.17 -13.58
CA ILE A 492 14.66 -26.01 -12.38
C ILE A 492 14.23 -25.14 -11.20
N GLY A 493 14.96 -24.04 -10.94
CA GLY A 493 14.62 -23.14 -9.83
C GLY A 493 13.19 -22.60 -9.95
N CYS A 494 12.81 -22.14 -11.14
CA CYS A 494 11.48 -21.59 -11.42
C CYS A 494 10.37 -22.63 -11.20
N TYR A 495 10.43 -23.80 -11.86
CA TYR A 495 9.38 -24.81 -11.71
C TYR A 495 9.34 -25.44 -10.32
N SER A 496 10.50 -25.70 -9.70
CA SER A 496 10.55 -26.20 -8.33
C SER A 496 9.96 -25.20 -7.33
N SER A 497 10.19 -23.89 -7.49
CA SER A 497 9.60 -22.88 -6.61
C SER A 497 8.06 -22.87 -6.69
N ARG A 498 7.49 -23.05 -7.89
CA ARG A 498 6.04 -23.16 -8.10
C ARG A 498 5.47 -24.42 -7.43
N LEU A 499 6.13 -25.57 -7.59
CA LEU A 499 5.72 -26.81 -6.94
C LEU A 499 5.81 -26.72 -5.42
N TRP A 500 6.89 -26.15 -4.86
CA TRP A 500 7.01 -25.93 -3.43
C TRP A 500 5.95 -24.97 -2.88
N THR A 501 5.53 -23.97 -3.67
CA THR A 501 4.42 -23.08 -3.30
C THR A 501 3.11 -23.84 -3.17
N ALA A 502 2.81 -24.73 -4.13
CA ALA A 502 1.64 -25.61 -4.06
C ALA A 502 1.72 -26.58 -2.86
N PHE A 503 2.90 -27.19 -2.62
CA PHE A 503 3.09 -28.10 -1.49
C PHE A 503 3.04 -27.39 -0.13
N LEU A 504 3.43 -26.12 -0.05
CA LEU A 504 3.25 -25.30 1.14
C LEU A 504 1.75 -25.13 1.44
N ALA A 505 0.95 -24.79 0.43
CA ALA A 505 -0.50 -24.66 0.57
C ALA A 505 -1.16 -25.99 1.00
N ILE A 506 -0.81 -27.10 0.33
CA ILE A 506 -1.29 -28.45 0.66
C ILE A 506 -0.89 -28.84 2.09
N THR A 507 0.32 -28.49 2.52
CA THR A 507 0.79 -28.80 3.87
C THR A 507 0.04 -28.01 4.92
N ILE A 508 -0.21 -26.72 4.70
CA ILE A 508 -1.02 -25.92 5.62
C ILE A 508 -2.43 -26.50 5.72
N LEU A 509 -3.04 -26.89 4.60
CA LEU A 509 -4.35 -27.54 4.58
C LEU A 509 -4.34 -28.86 5.37
N PHE A 510 -3.37 -29.75 5.13
CA PHE A 510 -3.30 -31.03 5.84
C PHE A 510 -2.91 -30.89 7.32
N LEU A 511 -2.18 -29.84 7.71
CA LEU A 511 -1.97 -29.55 9.14
C LEU A 511 -3.26 -29.10 9.84
N GLN A 512 -4.23 -28.54 9.11
CA GLN A 512 -5.55 -28.19 9.66
C GLN A 512 -6.54 -29.37 9.61
N CYS A 513 -6.56 -30.14 8.51
CA CYS A 513 -7.53 -31.22 8.32
C CYS A 513 -7.07 -32.58 8.85
N ARG A 514 -5.76 -32.78 9.04
CA ARG A 514 -5.13 -34.07 9.41
C ARG A 514 -4.04 -33.84 10.47
N SER A 515 -3.24 -34.87 10.74
CA SER A 515 -2.17 -34.82 11.74
C SER A 515 -0.80 -34.50 11.14
N LEU A 516 0.10 -33.96 11.97
CA LEU A 516 1.51 -33.74 11.60
C LEU A 516 2.19 -35.02 11.06
N CYS A 517 1.85 -36.19 11.62
CA CYS A 517 2.40 -37.47 11.19
C CYS A 517 2.03 -37.79 9.72
N PHE A 518 0.82 -37.46 9.29
CA PHE A 518 0.39 -37.64 7.91
C PHE A 518 1.23 -36.79 6.95
N VAL A 519 1.45 -35.52 7.27
CA VAL A 519 2.28 -34.61 6.47
C VAL A 519 3.73 -35.09 6.41
N LEU A 520 4.28 -35.59 7.52
CA LEU A 520 5.64 -36.13 7.55
C LEU A 520 5.80 -37.38 6.68
N LYS A 521 4.76 -38.20 6.51
CA LYS A 521 4.79 -39.33 5.56
C LYS A 521 4.80 -38.87 4.10
N LEU A 522 4.20 -37.73 3.77
CA LEU A 522 4.20 -37.15 2.43
C LEU A 522 5.51 -36.43 2.07
N TRP A 523 6.36 -36.14 3.06
CA TRP A 523 7.62 -35.44 2.88
C TRP A 523 8.54 -35.97 1.75
N PRO A 524 8.87 -37.29 1.67
CA PRO A 524 9.71 -37.81 0.60
C PRO A 524 9.06 -37.63 -0.78
N LEU A 525 7.73 -37.75 -0.87
CA LEU A 525 7.00 -37.51 -2.11
C LEU A 525 7.10 -36.05 -2.55
N PHE A 526 6.98 -35.10 -1.62
CA PHE A 526 7.14 -33.68 -1.93
C PHE A 526 8.54 -33.33 -2.43
N ILE A 527 9.60 -33.90 -1.84
CA ILE A 527 10.97 -33.69 -2.36
C ILE A 527 11.09 -34.27 -3.77
N ALA A 528 10.69 -35.52 -3.96
CA ALA A 528 10.81 -36.21 -5.24
C ALA A 528 10.03 -35.49 -6.35
N ALA A 529 8.84 -35.00 -6.04
CA ALA A 529 8.04 -34.24 -7.00
C ALA A 529 8.58 -32.83 -7.24
N ALA A 530 8.91 -32.06 -6.19
CA ALA A 530 9.28 -30.65 -6.34
C ALA A 530 10.64 -30.44 -6.98
N TRP A 531 11.64 -31.26 -6.64
CA TRP A 531 12.97 -31.16 -7.23
C TRP A 531 13.19 -32.20 -8.33
N GLY A 532 12.72 -33.44 -8.16
CA GLY A 532 12.96 -34.52 -9.12
C GLY A 532 12.19 -34.38 -10.43
N LEU A 533 10.95 -33.89 -10.42
CA LEU A 533 10.17 -33.74 -11.66
C LEU A 533 10.76 -32.63 -12.56
N PRO A 534 11.03 -31.40 -12.08
CA PRO A 534 11.67 -30.38 -12.91
C PRO A 534 13.05 -30.78 -13.41
N THR A 535 13.88 -31.43 -12.58
CA THR A 535 15.21 -31.87 -13.02
C THR A 535 15.13 -32.95 -14.10
N LEU A 536 14.20 -33.91 -13.98
CA LEU A 536 13.98 -34.93 -15.02
C LEU A 536 13.52 -34.32 -16.33
N ILE A 537 12.52 -33.44 -16.29
CA ILE A 537 11.98 -32.80 -17.50
C ILE A 537 13.07 -31.99 -18.20
N VAL A 538 13.81 -31.17 -17.45
CA VAL A 538 14.88 -30.35 -18.01
C VAL A 538 16.01 -31.24 -18.57
N SER A 539 16.41 -32.29 -17.86
CA SER A 539 17.43 -33.24 -18.35
C SER A 539 16.99 -33.98 -19.60
N LEU A 540 15.70 -34.31 -19.72
CA LEU A 540 15.14 -34.93 -20.92
C LEU A 540 15.09 -33.96 -22.10
N LEU A 541 14.77 -32.69 -21.87
CA LEU A 541 14.87 -31.65 -22.90
C LEU A 541 16.30 -31.53 -23.42
N PHE A 542 17.31 -31.53 -22.54
CA PHE A 542 18.72 -31.53 -22.94
C PHE A 542 19.17 -32.76 -23.74
N MET A 543 18.50 -33.90 -23.58
CA MET A 543 18.84 -35.12 -24.32
C MET A 543 18.16 -35.18 -25.69
N LEU A 544 17.13 -34.35 -25.91
CA LEU A 544 16.36 -34.29 -27.16
C LEU A 544 16.80 -33.17 -28.09
N ASP A 545 17.46 -32.15 -27.54
CA ASP A 545 18.14 -31.05 -28.25
C ASP A 545 19.53 -31.50 -28.73
#